data_AF-A0A0P7HBT1-F1
#
_entry.id   AF-A0A0P7HBT1-F1
#
_cell.length_a   1.000
_cell.length_b   1.000
_cell.length_c   1.000
_cell.angle_alpha   90.00
_cell.angle_beta   90.00
_cell.angle_gamma   90.00
#
_symmetry.space_group_name_H-M   'P 1'
#
loop_
_entity.id
_entity.type
_entity.pdbx_description
1 polymer ?
#
loop_
_entity_poly.entity_id
_entity_poly.type
_entity_poly.pdbx_seq_one_letter_code
_entity_poly.pdbx_strand_id
1 'polypeptide(L)'
;MTTPFSGVFPAMTTPFREDRRIDHDQLAADAQRLEAAGVDGLVPVGSTGESATLTHDEHAQVVETVVDAVEDVPVIAGAGSNATHEAVSLAEDAETAGADAVLLISPYYNKPEAAGYLDHYRTIADAVDLPSIVYNVPRALAGTSPSTWSPNSPNTPPSRGTRPPAATSAASPR
;
A
#
# COMPACT_ATOMS: atom_id res chain seq x y z
N MET A 1 11.27 -16.10 3.27
CA MET A 1 10.29 -15.63 4.27
C MET A 1 10.55 -14.16 4.43
N THR A 2 9.63 -13.31 4.00
CA THR A 2 9.74 -11.85 4.19
C THR A 2 9.58 -11.55 5.67
N THR A 3 10.52 -10.81 6.25
CA THR A 3 10.42 -10.35 7.65
C THR A 3 9.24 -9.38 7.73
N PRO A 4 8.29 -9.56 8.68
CA PRO A 4 7.16 -8.65 8.82
C PRO A 4 7.63 -7.24 9.21
N PHE A 5 7.04 -6.20 8.60
CA PHE A 5 7.22 -4.82 9.04
C PHE A 5 6.69 -4.65 10.48
N SER A 6 7.50 -4.07 11.36
CA SER A 6 7.15 -3.89 12.77
C SER A 6 7.82 -2.66 13.34
N GLY A 7 7.12 -1.91 14.20
CA GLY A 7 7.65 -0.71 14.83
C GLY A 7 6.86 0.54 14.46
N VAL A 8 7.55 1.67 14.35
CA VAL A 8 6.97 3.00 14.09
C VAL A 8 7.21 3.40 12.64
N PHE A 9 6.13 3.56 11.89
CA PHE A 9 6.13 3.97 10.49
C PHE A 9 5.28 5.24 10.33
N PRO A 10 5.88 6.44 10.43
CA PRO A 10 5.13 7.69 10.29
C PRO A 10 4.49 7.80 8.89
N ALA A 11 3.20 8.10 8.87
CA ALA A 11 2.52 8.58 7.66
C ALA A 11 2.96 10.03 7.41
N MET A 12 3.81 10.22 6.41
CA MET A 12 4.41 11.51 6.13
C MET A 12 3.39 12.48 5.53
N THR A 13 3.53 13.75 5.89
CA THR A 13 2.90 14.88 5.18
C THR A 13 3.71 15.23 3.94
N THR A 14 3.04 15.73 2.90
CA THR A 14 3.72 16.29 1.72
C THR A 14 3.80 17.81 1.87
N PRO A 15 4.98 18.40 2.11
CA PRO A 15 5.09 19.86 2.24
C PRO A 15 4.94 20.54 0.87
N PHE A 16 4.30 21.71 0.87
CA PHE A 16 4.10 22.55 -0.31
C PHE A 16 4.67 23.94 -0.09
N ARG A 17 5.20 24.53 -1.17
CA ARG A 17 5.63 25.94 -1.22
C ARG A 17 4.42 26.87 -1.29
N GLU A 18 4.64 28.18 -1.12
CA GLU A 18 3.58 29.19 -1.25
C GLU A 18 2.87 29.17 -2.62
N ASP A 19 3.59 28.76 -3.66
CA ASP A 19 3.06 28.60 -5.03
C ASP A 19 2.35 27.26 -5.27
N ARG A 20 2.15 26.45 -4.22
CA ARG A 20 1.50 25.13 -4.21
C ARG A 20 2.25 24.02 -4.95
N ARG A 21 3.49 24.24 -5.38
CA ARG A 21 4.35 23.13 -5.82
C ARG A 21 4.88 22.38 -4.60
N ILE A 22 5.17 21.09 -4.78
CA ILE A 22 5.77 20.26 -3.74
C ILE A 22 7.13 20.85 -3.36
N ASP A 23 7.40 20.90 -2.05
CA ASP A 23 8.69 21.32 -1.52
C ASP A 23 9.59 20.10 -1.26
N HIS A 24 10.22 19.61 -2.34
CA HIS A 24 11.07 18.40 -2.28
C HIS A 24 12.24 18.52 -1.30
N ASP A 25 12.83 19.72 -1.18
CA ASP A 25 13.92 19.97 -0.23
C ASP A 25 13.46 19.79 1.22
N GLN A 26 12.27 20.32 1.56
CA GLN A 26 11.68 20.17 2.89
C GLN A 26 11.22 18.73 3.14
N LEU A 27 10.66 18.06 2.12
CA LEU A 27 10.23 16.67 2.20
C LEU A 27 11.42 15.74 2.51
N ALA A 28 12.54 15.90 1.81
CA ALA A 28 13.76 15.14 2.06
C ALA A 28 14.32 15.41 3.47
N ALA A 29 14.35 16.68 3.90
CA ALA A 29 14.78 17.04 5.25
C ALA A 29 13.86 16.46 6.34
N ASP A 30 12.55 16.34 6.07
CA ASP A 30 11.60 15.70 6.97
C ASP A 30 11.83 14.19 7.06
N ALA A 31 12.08 13.52 5.94
CA ALA A 31 12.40 12.09 5.88
C ALA A 31 13.66 11.77 6.70
N GLN A 32 14.77 12.49 6.42
CA GLN A 32 16.05 12.33 7.10
C GLN A 32 15.94 12.60 8.61
N ARG A 33 15.15 13.60 9.00
CA ARG A 33 14.93 13.89 10.43
C ARG A 33 14.19 12.74 11.12
N LEU A 34 13.19 12.15 10.47
CA LEU A 34 12.43 11.02 11.01
C LEU A 34 13.33 9.78 11.12
N GLU A 35 14.09 9.47 10.08
CA GLU A 35 15.08 8.39 10.09
C GLU A 35 16.08 8.56 11.24
N ALA A 36 16.68 9.75 11.38
CA ALA A 36 17.60 10.07 12.47
C ALA A 36 16.96 10.01 13.87
N ALA A 37 15.63 10.13 13.96
CA ALA A 37 14.89 9.95 15.20
C ALA A 37 14.66 8.47 15.58
N GLY A 38 15.05 7.52 14.72
CA GLY A 38 15.01 6.09 14.97
C GLY A 38 13.65 5.45 14.69
N VAL A 39 12.95 5.92 13.66
CA VAL A 39 11.74 5.24 13.15
C VAL A 39 12.12 3.95 12.41
N ASP A 40 11.18 3.02 12.29
CA ASP A 40 11.43 1.70 11.68
C ASP A 40 11.11 1.67 10.17
N GLY A 41 10.66 2.80 9.62
CA GLY A 41 10.34 3.00 8.20
C GLY A 41 9.48 4.24 7.98
N LEU A 42 9.20 4.55 6.72
CA LEU A 42 8.45 5.74 6.32
C LEU A 42 7.30 5.39 5.38
N VAL A 43 6.21 6.16 5.45
CA VAL A 43 5.04 5.99 4.58
C VAL A 43 4.72 7.31 3.89
N PRO A 44 5.33 7.61 2.72
CA PRO A 44 4.93 8.73 1.88
C PRO A 44 3.59 8.48 1.19
N VAL A 45 2.97 9.55 0.67
CA VAL A 45 1.77 9.50 -0.18
C VAL A 45 0.63 8.61 0.35
N GLY A 46 0.51 8.50 1.67
CA GLY A 46 -0.71 8.00 2.31
C GLY A 46 -1.80 9.08 2.36
N SER A 47 -2.90 8.80 3.06
CA SER A 47 -3.96 9.81 3.28
C SER A 47 -3.43 11.10 3.93
N THR A 48 -2.48 10.98 4.86
CA THR A 48 -1.82 12.12 5.52
C THR A 48 -0.91 12.90 4.56
N GLY A 49 -0.35 12.23 3.55
CA GLY A 49 0.47 12.82 2.49
C GLY A 49 -0.35 13.39 1.34
N GLU A 50 -1.67 13.52 1.51
CA GLU A 50 -2.59 14.16 0.57
C GLU A 50 -2.64 13.49 -0.81
N SER A 51 -2.46 12.16 -0.88
CA SER A 51 -2.43 11.41 -2.14
C SER A 51 -3.66 11.59 -3.03
N ALA A 52 -4.84 11.86 -2.44
CA ALA A 52 -6.06 12.10 -3.18
C ALA A 52 -6.09 13.43 -3.96
N THR A 53 -5.13 14.33 -3.72
CA THR A 53 -5.06 15.66 -4.36
C THR A 53 -3.80 15.87 -5.18
N LEU A 54 -2.89 14.90 -5.21
CA LEU A 54 -1.71 14.92 -6.07
C LEU A 54 -2.07 14.39 -7.46
N THR A 55 -1.41 14.92 -8.48
CA THR A 55 -1.33 14.24 -9.77
C THR A 55 -0.47 12.98 -9.67
N HIS A 56 -0.57 12.06 -10.63
CA HIS A 56 0.26 10.84 -10.62
C HIS A 56 1.76 11.16 -10.71
N ASP A 57 2.13 12.15 -11.55
CA ASP A 57 3.53 12.60 -11.67
C ASP A 57 4.06 13.15 -10.33
N GLU A 58 3.26 13.98 -9.64
CA GLU A 58 3.60 14.49 -8.31
C GLU A 58 3.71 13.37 -7.28
N HIS A 59 2.78 12.41 -7.32
CA HIS A 59 2.80 11.26 -6.43
C HIS A 59 4.08 10.43 -6.60
N ALA A 60 4.47 10.13 -7.84
CA ALA A 60 5.73 9.44 -8.14
C ALA A 60 6.95 10.22 -7.65
N GLN A 61 6.99 11.54 -7.89
CA GLN A 61 8.09 12.40 -7.43
C GLN A 61 8.23 12.44 -5.90
N VAL A 62 7.11 12.40 -5.14
CA VAL A 62 7.16 12.34 -3.67
C VAL A 62 7.76 11.01 -3.20
N VAL A 63 7.39 9.89 -3.84
CA VAL A 63 7.97 8.58 -3.50
C VAL A 63 9.47 8.58 -3.79
N GLU A 64 9.88 8.98 -5.00
CA GLU A 64 11.29 9.09 -5.41
C GLU A 64 12.09 9.95 -4.42
N THR A 65 11.56 11.13 -4.06
CA THR A 65 12.23 12.05 -3.12
C THR A 65 12.46 11.41 -1.74
N VAL A 66 11.48 10.64 -1.24
CA VAL A 66 11.60 10.01 0.08
C VAL A 66 12.52 8.81 0.03
N VAL A 67 12.47 8.00 -1.03
CA VAL A 67 13.40 6.87 -1.21
C VAL A 67 14.83 7.37 -1.33
N ASP A 68 15.10 8.40 -2.13
CA ASP A 68 16.43 8.95 -2.32
C ASP A 68 17.00 9.64 -1.06
N ALA A 69 16.13 10.07 -0.14
CA ALA A 69 16.52 10.83 1.04
C ALA A 69 16.99 9.97 2.22
N VAL A 70 16.60 8.69 2.27
CA VAL A 70 16.85 7.77 3.41
C VAL A 70 17.73 6.60 2.99
N GLU A 71 18.48 6.03 3.94
CA GLU A 71 19.49 5.01 3.65
C GLU A 71 19.23 3.69 4.41
N ASP A 72 18.73 3.76 5.64
CA ASP A 72 18.73 2.65 6.59
C ASP A 72 17.33 2.09 6.91
N VAL A 73 16.27 2.81 6.54
CA VAL A 73 14.88 2.44 6.87
C VAL A 73 14.03 2.19 5.62
N PRO A 74 13.13 1.18 5.65
CA PRO A 74 12.31 0.86 4.50
C PRO A 74 11.26 1.94 4.21
N VAL A 75 10.97 2.15 2.92
CA VAL A 75 9.92 3.05 2.44
C VAL A 75 8.72 2.23 1.95
N ILE A 76 7.55 2.49 2.54
CA ILE A 76 6.28 1.87 2.15
C ILE A 76 5.45 2.93 1.41
N ALA A 77 5.45 2.91 0.08
CA ALA A 77 4.74 3.89 -0.73
C ALA A 77 3.23 3.66 -0.72
N GLY A 78 2.42 4.70 -0.48
CA GLY A 78 0.99 4.64 -0.80
C GLY A 78 0.80 4.37 -2.29
N ALA A 79 -0.04 3.39 -2.66
CA ALA A 79 -0.31 3.05 -4.07
C ALA A 79 -1.74 2.55 -4.30
N GLY A 80 -2.68 2.96 -3.45
CA GLY A 80 -4.08 2.56 -3.58
C GLY A 80 -4.93 3.57 -4.36
N SER A 81 -5.88 3.06 -5.15
CA SER A 81 -6.88 3.85 -5.86
C SER A 81 -8.23 3.11 -5.88
N ASN A 82 -9.33 3.84 -6.14
CA ASN A 82 -10.61 3.22 -6.48
C ASN A 82 -10.59 2.50 -7.83
N ALA A 83 -9.61 2.80 -8.69
CA ALA A 83 -9.44 2.21 -10.00
C ALA A 83 -8.21 1.29 -10.02
N THR A 84 -8.41 0.01 -10.36
CA THR A 84 -7.34 -1.00 -10.35
C THR A 84 -6.16 -0.63 -11.26
N HIS A 85 -6.44 -0.08 -12.45
CA HIS A 85 -5.38 0.29 -13.39
C HIS A 85 -4.52 1.45 -12.87
N GLU A 86 -5.10 2.41 -12.16
CA GLU A 86 -4.34 3.49 -11.51
C GLU A 86 -3.49 2.93 -10.38
N ALA A 87 -4.05 2.06 -9.53
CA ALA A 87 -3.31 1.44 -8.43
C ALA A 87 -2.13 0.59 -8.95
N VAL A 88 -2.28 -0.07 -10.09
CA VAL A 88 -1.18 -0.78 -10.78
C VAL A 88 -0.09 0.21 -11.20
N SER A 89 -0.45 1.29 -11.90
CA SER A 89 0.52 2.32 -12.33
C SER A 89 1.28 2.91 -11.14
N LEU A 90 0.58 3.24 -10.06
CA LEU A 90 1.21 3.80 -8.85
C LEU A 90 2.14 2.79 -8.17
N ALA A 91 1.82 1.49 -8.22
CA ALA A 91 2.68 0.45 -7.67
C ALA A 91 3.94 0.25 -8.54
N GLU A 92 3.80 0.27 -9.87
CA GLU A 92 4.93 0.21 -10.82
C GLU A 92 5.85 1.42 -10.68
N ASP A 93 5.30 2.62 -10.50
CA ASP A 93 6.05 3.84 -10.23
C ASP A 93 6.81 3.73 -8.90
N ALA A 94 6.17 3.19 -7.85
CA ALA A 94 6.81 2.96 -6.56
C ALA A 94 7.95 1.93 -6.62
N GLU A 95 7.78 0.84 -7.38
CA GLU A 95 8.83 -0.15 -7.61
C GLU A 95 10.00 0.45 -8.39
N THR A 96 9.71 1.23 -9.43
CA THR A 96 10.72 1.94 -10.22
C THR A 96 11.52 2.92 -9.37
N ALA A 97 10.85 3.62 -8.45
CA ALA A 97 11.47 4.55 -7.51
C ALA A 97 12.29 3.85 -6.40
N GLY A 98 12.17 2.52 -6.25
CA GLY A 98 12.92 1.75 -5.26
C GLY A 98 12.25 1.61 -3.90
N ALA A 99 10.93 1.78 -3.79
CA ALA A 99 10.21 1.53 -2.55
C ALA A 99 10.31 0.04 -2.14
N ASP A 100 10.28 -0.25 -0.84
CA ASP A 100 10.39 -1.61 -0.29
C ASP A 100 9.04 -2.34 -0.20
N ALA A 101 7.94 -1.59 -0.26
CA ALA A 101 6.58 -2.11 -0.19
C ALA A 101 5.57 -1.08 -0.70
N VAL A 102 4.34 -1.55 -0.96
CA VAL A 102 3.21 -0.69 -1.28
C VAL A 102 2.09 -0.80 -0.24
N LEU A 103 1.50 0.34 0.12
CA LEU A 103 0.32 0.44 0.98
C LEU A 103 -0.92 0.68 0.11
N LEU A 104 -1.81 -0.32 0.08
CA LEU A 104 -2.98 -0.35 -0.79
C LEU A 104 -4.24 -0.02 0.00
N ILE A 105 -4.69 1.24 -0.05
CA ILE A 105 -6.01 1.59 0.48
C ILE A 105 -7.10 0.85 -0.30
N SER A 106 -8.05 0.25 0.42
CA SER A 106 -9.21 -0.39 -0.21
C SER A 106 -10.00 0.62 -1.05
N PRO A 107 -10.52 0.24 -2.24
CA PRO A 107 -11.48 1.05 -2.98
C PRO A 107 -12.64 1.52 -2.09
N TYR A 108 -12.65 2.83 -1.80
CA TYR A 108 -13.49 3.46 -0.79
C TYR A 108 -14.77 4.10 -1.33
N TYR A 109 -14.78 4.48 -2.61
CA TYR A 109 -15.93 5.17 -3.21
C TYR A 109 -16.90 4.19 -3.89
N ASN A 110 -16.38 3.36 -4.80
CA ASN A 110 -17.17 2.42 -5.61
C ASN A 110 -17.63 1.16 -4.84
N LYS A 111 -16.97 0.82 -3.73
CA LYS A 111 -17.38 -0.24 -2.79
C LYS A 111 -17.72 -1.57 -3.49
N PRO A 112 -16.72 -2.22 -4.13
CA PRO A 112 -16.94 -3.48 -4.82
C PRO A 112 -17.39 -4.60 -3.86
N GLU A 113 -17.87 -5.71 -4.41
CA GLU A 113 -18.11 -6.92 -3.64
C GLU A 113 -16.78 -7.55 -3.17
N ALA A 114 -16.86 -8.50 -2.24
CA ALA A 114 -15.66 -9.16 -1.69
C ALA A 114 -14.74 -9.76 -2.76
N ALA A 115 -15.32 -10.37 -3.80
CA ALA A 115 -14.55 -10.89 -4.94
C ALA A 115 -13.85 -9.77 -5.73
N GLY A 116 -14.47 -8.59 -5.85
CA GLY A 116 -13.88 -7.45 -6.53
C GLY A 116 -12.71 -6.83 -5.75
N TYR A 117 -12.79 -6.73 -4.42
CA TYR A 117 -11.64 -6.35 -3.60
C TYR A 117 -10.47 -7.31 -3.78
N LEU A 118 -10.75 -8.60 -3.76
CA LEU A 118 -9.72 -9.63 -3.90
C LEU A 118 -9.04 -9.57 -5.27
N ASP A 119 -9.82 -9.43 -6.33
CA ASP A 119 -9.32 -9.30 -7.70
C ASP A 119 -8.47 -8.02 -7.87
N HIS A 120 -8.92 -6.91 -7.28
CA HIS A 120 -8.18 -5.66 -7.25
C HIS A 120 -6.79 -5.83 -6.62
N TYR A 121 -6.71 -6.41 -5.41
CA TYR A 121 -5.41 -6.62 -4.75
C TYR A 121 -4.51 -7.62 -5.47
N ARG A 122 -5.07 -8.71 -6.01
CA ARG A 122 -4.30 -9.69 -6.77
C ARG A 122 -3.70 -9.08 -8.04
N THR A 123 -4.50 -8.30 -8.76
CA THR A 123 -4.04 -7.63 -9.98
C THR A 123 -2.83 -6.72 -9.69
N ILE A 124 -2.87 -5.97 -8.59
CA ILE A 124 -1.76 -5.10 -8.18
C ILE A 124 -0.54 -5.94 -7.75
N ALA A 125 -0.75 -6.95 -6.91
CA ALA A 125 0.32 -7.81 -6.41
C ALA A 125 0.98 -8.70 -7.49
N ASP A 126 0.30 -8.94 -8.61
CA ASP A 126 0.85 -9.65 -9.76
C ASP A 126 1.63 -8.72 -10.72
N ALA A 127 1.47 -7.40 -10.60
CA ALA A 127 2.11 -6.40 -11.48
C ALA A 127 3.52 -6.00 -11.01
N VAL A 128 3.81 -6.11 -9.71
CA VAL A 128 5.10 -5.74 -9.10
C VAL A 128 5.62 -6.85 -8.19
N ASP A 129 6.92 -6.91 -7.98
CA ASP A 129 7.55 -7.86 -7.03
C ASP A 129 7.54 -7.34 -5.58
N LEU A 130 7.11 -6.09 -5.36
CA LEU A 130 7.00 -5.48 -4.03
C LEU A 130 5.93 -6.14 -3.14
N PRO A 131 6.21 -6.35 -1.84
CA PRO A 131 5.20 -6.79 -0.89
C PRO A 131 4.10 -5.72 -0.73
N SER A 132 2.84 -6.18 -0.74
CA SER A 132 1.67 -5.32 -0.55
C SER A 132 1.12 -5.38 0.88
N ILE A 133 0.78 -4.22 1.43
CA ILE A 133 0.09 -4.05 2.72
C ILE A 133 -1.31 -3.52 2.45
N VAL A 134 -2.34 -4.32 2.79
CA VAL A 134 -3.74 -3.88 2.61
C VAL A 134 -4.13 -2.92 3.73
N TYR A 135 -4.50 -1.69 3.35
CA TYR A 135 -4.94 -0.64 4.26
C TYR A 135 -6.47 -0.53 4.30
N ASN A 136 -7.05 -1.21 5.29
CA ASN A 136 -8.49 -1.21 5.51
C ASN A 136 -8.90 -0.11 6.50
N VAL A 137 -9.69 0.87 6.05
CA VAL A 137 -10.21 1.97 6.87
C VAL A 137 -11.75 1.93 6.92
N PRO A 138 -12.37 1.18 7.87
CA PRO A 138 -13.81 0.90 7.88
C PRO A 138 -14.73 2.12 7.98
N ARG A 139 -14.23 3.30 8.35
CA ARG A 139 -15.02 4.53 8.40
C ARG A 139 -15.20 5.16 7.01
N ALA A 140 -14.25 4.95 6.10
CA ALA A 140 -14.35 5.33 4.69
C ALA A 140 -15.01 4.22 3.84
N LEU A 141 -14.98 2.98 4.35
CA LEU A 141 -15.47 1.78 3.68
C LEU A 141 -16.79 1.34 4.30
N ALA A 142 -17.90 1.41 3.56
CA ALA A 142 -19.15 0.85 4.07
C ALA A 142 -19.05 -0.70 4.09
N GLY A 143 -18.63 -1.27 5.22
CA GLY A 143 -19.00 -2.64 5.62
C GLY A 143 -17.95 -3.76 5.47
N THR A 144 -16.73 -3.54 4.98
CA THR A 144 -15.69 -4.59 4.97
C THR A 144 -14.93 -4.64 6.29
N SER A 145 -15.51 -5.34 7.27
CA SER A 145 -14.80 -5.72 8.49
C SER A 145 -13.75 -6.80 8.18
N PRO A 146 -12.51 -6.73 8.73
CA PRO A 146 -11.50 -7.79 8.60
C PRO A 146 -12.00 -9.19 9.01
N SER A 147 -13.07 -9.27 9.81
CA SER A 147 -13.69 -10.53 10.22
C SER A 147 -14.25 -11.38 9.07
N THR A 148 -14.38 -10.85 7.84
CA THR A 148 -14.76 -11.64 6.65
C THR A 148 -13.58 -12.34 5.98
N TRP A 149 -12.33 -12.03 6.38
CA TRP A 149 -11.10 -12.58 5.80
C TRP A 149 -10.40 -13.48 6.83
N SER A 150 -10.92 -14.69 6.99
CA SER A 150 -10.22 -15.77 7.71
C SER A 150 -9.20 -16.43 6.78
N PRO A 151 -8.07 -16.99 7.26
CA PRO A 151 -7.16 -17.80 6.43
C PRO A 151 -7.84 -18.98 5.72
N ASN A 152 -9.06 -19.37 6.14
CA ASN A 152 -9.91 -20.36 5.48
C ASN A 152 -11.04 -19.75 4.63
N SER A 153 -11.07 -18.43 4.46
CA SER A 153 -12.03 -17.74 3.61
C SER A 153 -11.59 -17.87 2.15
N PRO A 154 -12.51 -18.18 1.21
CA PRO A 154 -12.20 -18.18 -0.23
C PRO A 154 -11.71 -16.82 -0.74
N ASN A 155 -11.86 -15.77 0.07
CA ASN A 155 -11.51 -14.39 -0.26
C ASN A 155 -10.16 -13.92 0.32
N THR A 156 -9.32 -14.82 0.83
CA THR A 156 -7.97 -14.47 1.30
C THR A 156 -6.98 -14.52 0.13
N PRO A 157 -6.21 -13.45 -0.15
CA PRO A 157 -5.18 -13.50 -1.17
C PRO A 157 -4.08 -14.51 -0.76
N PRO A 158 -3.57 -15.32 -1.69
CA PRO A 158 -2.52 -16.28 -1.36
C PRO A 158 -1.24 -15.54 -0.97
N SER A 159 -0.67 -15.85 0.19
CA SER A 159 0.74 -15.54 0.46
C SER A 159 1.61 -16.54 -0.31
N ARG A 160 2.63 -16.06 -1.04
CA ARG A 160 3.62 -16.95 -1.68
C ARG A 160 4.22 -17.86 -0.59
N GLY A 161 3.85 -19.14 -0.62
CA GLY A 161 4.36 -20.17 0.31
C GLY A 161 3.32 -21.09 0.96
N THR A 162 2.02 -20.82 0.83
CA THR A 162 0.99 -21.74 1.35
C THR A 162 0.36 -22.55 0.22
N ARG A 163 0.72 -23.84 0.16
CA ARG A 163 0.04 -24.82 -0.70
C ARG A 163 -1.37 -25.06 -0.11
N PRO A 164 -2.46 -24.90 -0.88
CA PRO A 164 -3.79 -25.19 -0.36
C PRO A 164 -3.90 -26.68 0.03
N PRO A 165 -4.58 -27.02 1.15
CA PRO A 165 -4.82 -28.41 1.49
C PRO A 165 -5.68 -29.08 0.41
N ALA A 166 -5.33 -30.33 0.08
CA ALA A 166 -6.03 -31.11 -0.92
C ALA A 166 -7.52 -31.25 -0.56
N ALA A 167 -8.40 -30.95 -1.51
CA ALA A 167 -9.84 -31.10 -1.35
C ALA A 167 -10.18 -32.57 -1.09
N THR A 168 -10.64 -32.89 0.12
CA THR A 168 -11.27 -34.17 0.43
C THR A 168 -12.71 -34.14 -0.07
N SER A 169 -13.01 -34.95 -1.08
CA SER A 169 -14.37 -35.18 -1.55
C SER A 169 -15.17 -35.93 -0.48
N ALA A 170 -16.16 -35.30 0.14
CA ALA A 170 -17.17 -36.00 0.92
C ALA A 170 -18.34 -36.34 -0.01
N ALA A 171 -18.41 -37.61 -0.42
CA ALA A 171 -19.60 -38.20 -1.02
C ALA A 171 -20.71 -38.28 0.02
N SER A 172 -21.91 -37.83 -0.33
CA SER A 172 -23.12 -37.95 0.50
C SER A 172 -23.82 -39.29 0.17
N PRO A 173 -24.13 -40.17 1.13
CA PRO A 173 -25.07 -41.25 0.89
C PRO A 173 -26.51 -40.77 1.12
N ARG A 174 -27.43 -41.36 0.35
CA ARG A 174 -28.88 -41.22 0.52
C ARG A 174 -29.38 -41.97 1.75
#